data_AF-A0A7V4XID9-F1
#
_entry.id   AF-A0A7V4XID9-F1
#
_cell.length_a   1.000
_cell.length_b   1.000
_cell.length_c   1.000
_cell.angle_alpha   90.00
_cell.angle_beta   90.00
_cell.angle_gamma   90.00
#
_symmetry.space_group_name_H-M   'P 1'
#
loop_
_entity.id
_entity.type
_entity.pdbx_description
1 polymer ?
#
loop_
_entity_poly.entity_id
_entity_poly.type
_entity_poly.pdbx_seq_one_letter_code
_entity_poly.pdbx_strand_id
1 'polypeptide(L)'
;MATCVLAARGEWSRMRGWPALGLTLAFTLTLWAISMQHRPPFSTGQTLGSGFLIGGITGMVAAVFTLRFGIECSASLRLRQLAVLPSLFTVLCGASLAYLIFSGNPQDALLGFSIGIVMAAILNSTPMHSGLSIIQTEGWAIFGVTLTAGVLLAVKHFDQSSMRMWWALPILLASSVLIACYVGIEIASLGRLKERQGLSCFVAVLISAVLVAGLSAIYSWRIVESWQLLEVVAVGIGVAAVIAWLAAGLDQHRGIVSGTEVGASSVLLLIGFTTVAFKLWSGLGVALGLLGMWSVAAPVLAFRSDARDEAEHADTAPMAMLGALTLGLVIVLFRLFVQQYRPDVGSTDIRIHYTFVGALLGAVLPFVFVSYIARLHGAPGSAKALASVVFIGLLAAVAPVLLFLVWEIKAVLGFCFGITAAMAFLLLMRTSEDGRRFDYSAGLLSMGAMLAAIQFVGPLASLDLTRIWRVIILAGAAVLFIAVIGIGGAVAARKSQ
;
A
#
# COMPACT_ATOMS: atom_id res chain seq x y z
N MET A 1 6.97 -17.23 35.61
CA MET A 1 8.21 -17.05 34.80
C MET A 1 7.92 -16.74 33.32
N ALA A 2 7.04 -17.46 32.62
CA ALA A 2 6.72 -17.18 31.20
C ALA A 2 6.18 -15.76 30.91
N THR A 3 5.40 -15.19 31.83
CA THR A 3 4.89 -13.81 31.73
C THR A 3 5.99 -12.74 31.84
N CYS A 4 7.05 -13.01 32.63
CA CYS A 4 8.15 -12.06 32.83
C CYS A 4 9.10 -12.03 31.61
N VAL A 5 9.30 -13.17 30.95
CA VAL A 5 10.10 -13.27 29.72
C VAL A 5 9.41 -12.60 28.53
N LEU A 6 8.07 -12.72 28.43
CA LEU A 6 7.29 -12.04 27.39
C LEU A 6 7.29 -10.51 27.57
N ALA A 7 7.23 -10.03 28.81
CA ALA A 7 7.33 -8.60 29.11
C ALA A 7 8.70 -8.02 28.70
N ALA A 8 9.79 -8.72 29.04
CA ALA A 8 11.15 -8.28 28.69
C ALA A 8 11.41 -8.30 27.16
N ARG A 9 10.87 -9.29 26.42
CA ARG A 9 10.96 -9.32 24.94
C ARG A 9 10.20 -8.17 24.29
N GLY A 10 9.04 -7.81 24.85
CA GLY A 10 8.23 -6.69 24.36
C GLY A 10 8.88 -5.31 24.58
N GLU A 11 9.64 -5.13 25.65
CA GLU A 11 10.37 -3.87 25.89
C GLU A 11 11.52 -3.68 24.90
N TRP A 12 12.25 -4.75 24.58
CA TRP A 12 13.35 -4.69 23.62
C TRP A 12 12.90 -4.43 22.18
N SER A 13 11.79 -5.03 21.73
CA SER A 13 11.25 -4.76 20.39
C SER A 13 10.77 -3.31 20.27
N ARG A 14 10.17 -2.76 21.33
CA ARG A 14 9.74 -1.34 21.38
C ARG A 14 10.90 -0.37 21.23
N MET A 15 12.07 -0.63 21.83
CA MET A 15 13.22 0.27 21.69
C MET A 15 13.80 0.31 20.28
N ARG A 16 13.66 -0.78 19.49
CA ARG A 16 14.23 -0.88 18.13
C ARG A 16 13.49 -0.06 17.07
N GLY A 17 12.22 0.27 17.28
CA GLY A 17 11.43 1.05 16.31
C GLY A 17 11.70 2.56 16.34
N TRP A 18 12.24 3.11 17.44
CA TRP A 18 12.42 4.55 17.62
C TRP A 18 13.38 5.21 16.61
N PRO A 19 14.51 4.60 16.20
CA PRO A 19 15.35 5.17 15.16
C PRO A 19 14.63 5.36 13.83
N ALA A 20 13.76 4.43 13.45
CA ALA A 20 12.95 4.53 12.22
C ALA A 20 11.92 5.66 12.31
N LEU A 21 11.28 5.83 13.47
CA LEU A 21 10.38 6.98 13.73
C LEU A 21 11.12 8.32 13.66
N GLY A 22 12.28 8.42 14.32
CA GLY A 22 13.11 9.61 14.31
C GLY A 22 13.59 9.97 12.90
N LEU A 23 13.98 8.96 12.12
CA LEU A 23 14.35 9.13 10.72
C LEU A 23 13.15 9.59 9.87
N THR A 24 11.98 8.99 10.08
CA THR A 24 10.75 9.39 9.39
C THR A 24 10.44 10.86 9.62
N LEU A 25 10.51 11.32 10.88
CA LEU A 25 10.29 12.72 11.23
C LEU A 25 11.35 13.62 10.57
N ALA A 26 12.63 13.25 10.67
CA ALA A 26 13.73 14.03 10.08
C ALA A 26 13.59 14.18 8.56
N PHE A 27 13.31 13.09 7.85
CA PHE A 27 13.06 13.13 6.40
C PHE A 27 11.81 13.95 6.06
N THR A 28 10.73 13.76 6.82
CA THR A 28 9.48 14.51 6.61
C THR A 28 9.73 16.02 6.70
N LEU A 29 10.36 16.47 7.79
CA LEU A 29 10.66 17.87 8.03
C LEU A 29 11.65 18.44 7.02
N THR A 30 12.67 17.67 6.64
CA THR A 30 13.70 18.12 5.67
C THR A 30 13.10 18.32 4.30
N LEU A 31 12.36 17.34 3.77
CA LEU A 31 11.74 17.44 2.45
C LEU A 31 10.63 18.50 2.42
N TRP A 32 9.88 18.64 3.53
CA TRP A 32 8.93 19.74 3.68
C TRP A 32 9.64 21.10 3.65
N ALA A 33 10.71 21.28 4.42
CA ALA A 33 11.47 22.53 4.45
C ALA A 33 12.05 22.88 3.08
N ILE A 34 12.56 21.89 2.33
CA ILE A 34 13.03 22.07 0.95
C ILE A 34 11.87 22.52 0.04
N SER A 35 10.69 21.92 0.17
CA SER A 35 9.51 22.31 -0.63
C SER A 35 8.99 23.72 -0.34
N MET A 36 9.31 24.27 0.83
CA MET A 36 8.82 25.58 1.29
C MET A 36 9.75 26.76 0.95
N GLN A 37 10.90 26.54 0.29
CA GLN A 37 11.91 27.59 0.11
C GLN A 37 11.47 28.80 -0.73
N HIS A 38 10.50 28.66 -1.62
CA HIS A 38 10.22 29.68 -2.64
C HIS A 38 8.95 30.51 -2.40
N ARG A 39 8.05 30.09 -1.51
CA ARG A 39 6.77 30.77 -1.23
C ARG A 39 6.36 30.55 0.24
N PRO A 40 5.51 31.43 0.81
CA PRO A 40 5.02 31.26 2.18
C PRO A 40 4.18 29.99 2.33
N PRO A 41 4.18 29.36 3.53
CA PRO A 41 3.49 28.10 3.76
C PRO A 41 1.99 28.22 3.47
N PHE A 42 1.41 27.16 2.88
CA PHE A 42 0.00 27.10 2.46
C PHE A 42 -0.39 28.04 1.31
N SER A 43 0.59 28.63 0.61
CA SER A 43 0.33 29.36 -0.63
C SER A 43 -0.15 28.44 -1.76
N THR A 44 -0.89 29.01 -2.72
CA THR A 44 -1.30 28.31 -3.94
C THR A 44 -0.07 27.80 -4.70
N GLY A 45 -0.03 26.49 -4.96
CA GLY A 45 1.09 25.81 -5.63
C GLY A 45 2.13 25.15 -4.71
N GLN A 46 2.00 25.24 -3.37
CA GLN A 46 2.85 24.51 -2.39
C GLN A 46 2.10 23.41 -1.62
N THR A 47 0.91 23.06 -2.09
CA THR A 47 0.01 22.08 -1.49
C THR A 47 0.63 20.69 -1.36
N LEU A 48 1.51 20.30 -2.30
CA LEU A 48 2.26 19.03 -2.25
C LEU A 48 3.09 18.89 -0.97
N GLY A 49 3.88 19.92 -0.65
CA GLY A 49 4.77 19.92 0.52
C GLY A 49 4.00 19.78 1.82
N SER A 50 2.95 20.59 1.99
CA SER A 50 2.08 20.48 3.17
C SER A 50 1.36 19.13 3.26
N GLY A 51 0.90 18.59 2.13
CA GLY A 51 0.34 17.24 2.06
C GLY A 51 1.33 16.18 2.53
N PHE A 52 2.57 16.25 2.05
CA PHE A 52 3.66 15.37 2.43
C PHE A 52 4.00 15.43 3.92
N LEU A 53 4.00 16.63 4.52
CA LEU A 53 4.15 16.81 5.96
C LEU A 53 3.03 16.11 6.73
N ILE A 54 1.77 16.33 6.35
CA ILE A 54 0.61 15.68 7.00
C ILE A 54 0.75 14.15 6.89
N GLY A 55 1.03 13.64 5.69
CA GLY A 55 1.20 12.19 5.45
C GLY A 55 2.33 11.57 6.25
N GLY A 56 3.49 12.24 6.32
CA GLY A 56 4.65 11.77 7.09
C GLY A 56 4.39 11.74 8.60
N ILE A 57 3.77 12.79 9.16
CA ILE A 57 3.39 12.84 10.58
C ILE A 57 2.32 11.77 10.87
N THR A 58 1.29 11.67 10.04
CA THR A 58 0.24 10.65 10.16
C THR A 58 0.81 9.23 10.12
N GLY A 59 1.72 8.93 9.18
CA GLY A 59 2.41 7.65 9.10
C GLY A 59 3.28 7.36 10.33
N MET A 60 3.98 8.38 10.86
CA MET A 60 4.75 8.26 12.10
C MET A 60 3.85 7.92 13.29
N VAL A 61 2.70 8.60 13.45
CA VAL A 61 1.74 8.32 14.52
C VAL A 61 1.13 6.93 14.36
N ALA A 62 0.80 6.52 13.14
CA ALA A 62 0.33 5.16 12.84
C ALA A 62 1.38 4.10 13.22
N ALA A 63 2.66 4.34 12.92
CA ALA A 63 3.76 3.48 13.32
C ALA A 63 3.94 3.43 14.85
N VAL A 64 3.75 4.54 15.57
CA VAL A 64 3.73 4.54 17.05
C VAL A 64 2.60 3.66 17.57
N PHE A 65 1.40 3.72 16.98
CA PHE A 65 0.30 2.82 17.34
C PHE A 65 0.63 1.35 17.06
N THR A 66 1.26 1.04 15.92
CA THR A 66 1.75 -0.31 15.60
C THR A 66 2.79 -0.79 16.63
N LEU A 67 3.72 0.06 17.07
CA LEU A 67 4.72 -0.30 18.08
C LEU A 67 4.14 -0.47 19.49
N ARG A 68 3.13 0.33 19.84
CA ARG A 68 2.52 0.35 21.18
C ARG A 68 1.47 -0.73 21.37
N PHE A 69 0.59 -0.87 20.38
CA PHE A 69 -0.58 -1.72 20.45
C PHE A 69 -0.51 -2.92 19.50
N GLY A 70 0.58 -3.08 18.74
CA GLY A 70 0.70 -4.06 17.67
C GLY A 70 0.24 -5.47 18.02
N ILE A 71 -0.12 -6.21 16.97
CA ILE A 71 -0.70 -7.56 17.02
C ILE A 71 0.06 -8.50 17.97
N GLU A 72 1.38 -8.35 18.07
CA GLU A 72 2.25 -9.17 18.94
C GLU A 72 2.08 -8.94 20.44
N CYS A 73 1.68 -7.74 20.85
CA CYS A 73 1.50 -7.40 22.26
C CYS A 73 0.17 -7.94 22.83
N SER A 74 -0.70 -8.48 21.97
CA SER A 74 -2.09 -8.80 22.30
C SER A 74 -2.31 -10.29 22.52
N ALA A 75 -2.73 -10.66 23.73
CA ALA A 75 -3.02 -12.04 24.12
C ALA A 75 -4.37 -12.57 23.59
N SER A 76 -5.30 -11.70 23.19
CA SER A 76 -6.60 -12.09 22.65
C SER A 76 -6.80 -11.61 21.22
N LEU A 77 -7.55 -12.38 20.41
CA LEU A 77 -7.90 -12.01 19.04
C LEU A 77 -8.58 -10.64 18.97
N ARG A 78 -9.51 -10.35 19.89
CA ARG A 78 -10.16 -9.03 19.98
C ARG A 78 -9.14 -7.91 20.09
N LEU A 79 -8.17 -8.02 20.99
CA LEU A 79 -7.14 -6.98 21.17
C LEU A 79 -6.26 -6.86 19.92
N ARG A 80 -5.92 -7.97 19.25
CA ARG A 80 -5.18 -7.97 17.97
C ARG A 80 -5.97 -7.22 16.88
N GLN A 81 -7.26 -7.50 16.75
CA GLN A 81 -8.14 -6.84 15.77
C GLN A 81 -8.31 -5.35 16.08
N LEU A 82 -8.55 -5.02 17.35
CA LEU A 82 -8.61 -3.64 17.81
C LEU A 82 -7.28 -2.91 17.67
N ALA A 83 -6.13 -3.59 17.65
CA ALA A 83 -4.84 -2.95 17.45
C ALA A 83 -4.63 -2.38 16.04
N VAL A 84 -5.29 -2.95 15.02
CA VAL A 84 -5.19 -2.51 13.63
C VAL A 84 -5.98 -1.21 13.41
N LEU A 85 -7.12 -1.06 14.07
CA LEU A 85 -8.05 0.05 13.84
C LEU A 85 -7.45 1.44 14.15
N PRO A 86 -6.73 1.70 15.28
CA PRO A 86 -6.14 3.00 15.56
C PRO A 86 -5.21 3.51 14.45
N SER A 87 -4.39 2.63 13.87
CA SER A 87 -3.54 3.01 12.74
C SER A 87 -4.36 3.39 11.51
N LEU A 88 -5.42 2.63 11.17
CA LEU A 88 -6.28 2.95 10.04
C LEU A 88 -7.09 4.24 10.26
N PHE A 89 -7.62 4.45 11.47
CA PHE A 89 -8.31 5.69 11.84
C PHE A 89 -7.39 6.91 11.76
N THR A 90 -6.14 6.77 12.21
CA THR A 90 -5.13 7.83 12.12
C THR A 90 -4.93 8.26 10.67
N VAL A 91 -4.81 7.28 9.77
CA VAL A 91 -4.66 7.52 8.33
C VAL A 91 -5.89 8.16 7.72
N LEU A 92 -7.09 7.71 8.07
CA LEU A 92 -8.35 8.34 7.66
C LEU A 92 -8.40 9.82 8.11
N CYS A 93 -8.05 10.09 9.37
CA CYS A 93 -8.01 11.45 9.91
C CYS A 93 -7.01 12.34 9.16
N GLY A 94 -5.80 11.83 8.88
CA GLY A 94 -4.78 12.56 8.14
C GLY A 94 -5.20 12.89 6.70
N ALA A 95 -5.76 11.91 5.99
CA ALA A 95 -6.26 12.11 4.63
C ALA A 95 -7.46 13.09 4.60
N SER A 96 -8.36 12.98 5.59
CA SER A 96 -9.50 13.89 5.75
C SER A 96 -9.03 15.31 6.07
N LEU A 97 -8.01 15.47 6.91
CA LEU A 97 -7.42 16.76 7.24
C LEU A 97 -6.79 17.40 5.99
N ALA A 98 -6.01 16.64 5.22
CA ALA A 98 -5.44 17.13 3.96
C ALA A 98 -6.54 17.56 2.98
N TYR A 99 -7.61 16.77 2.84
CA TYR A 99 -8.76 17.12 2.02
C TYR A 99 -9.47 18.40 2.49
N LEU A 100 -9.73 18.54 3.80
CA LEU A 100 -10.46 19.69 4.35
C LEU A 100 -9.65 21.00 4.22
N ILE A 101 -8.35 20.97 4.53
CA ILE A 101 -7.47 22.14 4.41
C ILE A 101 -7.37 22.60 2.95
N PHE A 102 -7.31 21.67 2.01
CA PHE A 102 -7.08 21.95 0.59
C PHE A 102 -8.31 21.67 -0.28
N SER A 103 -9.51 21.84 0.25
CA SER A 103 -10.79 21.49 -0.41
C SER A 103 -11.00 22.16 -1.78
N GLY A 104 -10.37 23.30 -2.04
CA GLY A 104 -10.40 23.98 -3.34
C GLY A 104 -9.58 23.29 -4.44
N ASN A 105 -8.43 22.71 -4.11
CA ASN A 105 -7.59 21.92 -5.00
C ASN A 105 -6.84 20.84 -4.20
N PRO A 106 -7.50 19.72 -3.87
CA PRO A 106 -6.94 18.73 -2.97
C PRO A 106 -5.90 17.83 -3.67
N GLN A 107 -5.72 17.93 -4.99
CA GLN A 107 -4.99 16.92 -5.77
C GLN A 107 -3.54 16.77 -5.32
N ASP A 108 -2.78 17.87 -5.34
CA ASP A 108 -1.36 17.87 -4.97
C ASP A 108 -1.18 17.53 -3.48
N ALA A 109 -2.06 18.01 -2.60
CA ALA A 109 -1.97 17.74 -1.17
C ALA A 109 -2.20 16.25 -0.86
N LEU A 110 -3.16 15.60 -1.53
CA LEU A 110 -3.43 14.17 -1.34
C LEU A 110 -2.34 13.29 -1.96
N LEU A 111 -1.74 13.70 -3.09
CA LEU A 111 -0.55 13.04 -3.64
C LEU A 111 0.64 13.17 -2.68
N GLY A 112 0.88 14.37 -2.14
CA GLY A 112 1.89 14.61 -1.12
C GLY A 112 1.67 13.72 0.11
N PHE A 113 0.44 13.68 0.62
CA PHE A 113 0.05 12.80 1.74
C PHE A 113 0.38 11.33 1.44
N SER A 114 0.05 10.86 0.24
CA SER A 114 0.31 9.48 -0.20
C SER A 114 1.80 9.16 -0.26
N ILE A 115 2.62 10.10 -0.71
CA ILE A 115 4.09 9.93 -0.74
C ILE A 115 4.64 9.91 0.69
N GLY A 116 4.18 10.83 1.56
CA GLY A 116 4.62 10.91 2.96
C GLY A 116 4.27 9.66 3.77
N ILE A 117 3.06 9.13 3.61
CA ILE A 117 2.61 7.93 4.30
C ILE A 117 3.35 6.67 3.81
N VAL A 118 3.59 6.53 2.49
CA VAL A 118 4.38 5.41 1.94
C VAL A 118 5.83 5.51 2.36
N MET A 119 6.43 6.70 2.38
CA MET A 119 7.79 6.89 2.91
C MET A 119 7.88 6.47 4.38
N ALA A 120 6.93 6.92 5.22
CA ALA A 120 6.87 6.50 6.61
C ALA A 120 6.76 4.96 6.70
N ALA A 121 5.93 4.33 5.87
CA ALA A 121 5.77 2.88 5.86
C ALA A 121 7.07 2.17 5.46
N ILE A 122 7.78 2.64 4.43
CA ILE A 122 9.06 2.07 3.98
C ILE A 122 10.12 2.17 5.08
N LEU A 123 10.22 3.31 5.77
CA LEU A 123 11.21 3.47 6.85
C LEU A 123 10.86 2.63 8.08
N ASN A 124 9.58 2.40 8.36
CA ASN A 124 9.13 1.59 9.48
C ASN A 124 9.01 0.09 9.15
N SER A 125 9.00 -0.31 7.87
CA SER A 125 9.04 -1.72 7.45
C SER A 125 10.45 -2.33 7.46
N THR A 126 11.41 -1.67 8.10
CA THR A 126 12.77 -2.18 8.26
C THR A 126 12.78 -3.57 8.91
N PRO A 127 13.73 -4.46 8.53
CA PRO A 127 13.83 -5.83 9.04
C PRO A 127 14.16 -5.94 10.55
N MET A 128 14.12 -4.82 11.27
CA MET A 128 14.15 -4.77 12.73
C MET A 128 12.80 -5.16 13.35
N HIS A 129 11.74 -5.12 12.57
CA HIS A 129 10.36 -5.35 12.97
C HIS A 129 9.95 -6.80 12.69
N SER A 130 9.05 -7.31 13.51
CA SER A 130 8.45 -8.62 13.31
C SER A 130 7.49 -8.62 12.11
N GLY A 131 7.30 -9.78 11.47
CA GLY A 131 6.43 -9.92 10.29
C GLY A 131 5.01 -9.36 10.50
N LEU A 132 4.43 -9.52 11.68
CA LEU A 132 3.10 -8.98 12.00
C LEU A 132 3.04 -7.45 12.03
N SER A 133 4.08 -6.80 12.56
CA SER A 133 4.16 -5.35 12.54
C SER A 133 4.40 -4.79 11.13
N ILE A 134 5.04 -5.56 10.24
CA ILE A 134 5.15 -5.23 8.81
C ILE A 134 3.78 -5.30 8.14
N ILE A 135 3.00 -6.38 8.37
CA ILE A 135 1.63 -6.51 7.83
C ILE A 135 0.76 -5.31 8.25
N GLN A 136 0.83 -4.92 9.52
CA GLN A 136 0.08 -3.75 10.00
C GLN A 136 0.59 -2.44 9.36
N THR A 137 1.91 -2.29 9.22
CA THR A 137 2.57 -1.13 8.59
C THR A 137 2.13 -0.94 7.15
N GLU A 138 2.15 -2.02 6.37
CA GLU A 138 1.66 -2.01 5.01
C GLU A 138 0.17 -1.79 4.93
N GLY A 139 -0.59 -2.40 5.84
CA GLY A 139 -2.03 -2.28 5.86
C GLY A 139 -2.48 -0.82 5.94
N TRP A 140 -1.94 -0.04 6.88
CA TRP A 140 -2.32 1.37 6.97
C TRP A 140 -1.80 2.23 5.81
N ALA A 141 -0.67 1.87 5.21
CA ALA A 141 -0.16 2.57 4.02
C ALA A 141 -1.05 2.31 2.80
N ILE A 142 -1.39 1.05 2.54
CA ILE A 142 -2.28 0.65 1.44
C ILE A 142 -3.65 1.29 1.63
N PHE A 143 -4.22 1.26 2.84
CA PHE A 143 -5.49 1.91 3.14
C PHE A 143 -5.44 3.42 2.84
N GLY A 144 -4.40 4.11 3.30
CA GLY A 144 -4.23 5.54 3.08
C GLY A 144 -4.10 5.92 1.61
N VAL A 145 -3.27 5.20 0.87
CA VAL A 145 -3.08 5.45 -0.57
C VAL A 145 -4.33 5.07 -1.37
N THR A 146 -5.06 4.02 -0.97
CA THR A 146 -6.34 3.66 -1.61
C THR A 146 -7.37 4.76 -1.41
N LEU A 147 -7.45 5.29 -0.18
CA LEU A 147 -8.35 6.39 0.16
C LEU A 147 -8.02 7.65 -0.64
N THR A 148 -6.76 8.10 -0.64
CA THR A 148 -6.36 9.30 -1.38
C THR A 148 -6.50 9.12 -2.88
N ALA A 149 -6.08 7.99 -3.45
CA ALA A 149 -6.27 7.70 -4.87
C ALA A 149 -7.76 7.67 -5.23
N GLY A 150 -8.62 7.12 -4.37
CA GLY A 150 -10.07 7.18 -4.53
C GLY A 150 -10.60 8.62 -4.60
N VAL A 151 -10.15 9.49 -3.69
CA VAL A 151 -10.55 10.92 -3.71
C VAL A 151 -10.02 11.61 -4.98
N LEU A 152 -8.78 11.35 -5.38
CA LEU A 152 -8.20 11.91 -6.61
C LEU A 152 -8.99 11.49 -7.85
N LEU A 153 -9.35 10.21 -7.94
CA LEU A 153 -10.18 9.68 -9.02
C LEU A 153 -11.59 10.28 -8.98
N ALA A 154 -12.16 10.53 -7.79
CA ALA A 154 -13.45 11.20 -7.65
C ALA A 154 -13.39 12.64 -8.16
N VAL A 155 -12.33 13.39 -7.84
CA VAL A 155 -12.11 14.75 -8.33
C VAL A 155 -12.01 14.77 -9.86
N LYS A 156 -11.28 13.82 -10.46
CA LYS A 156 -11.14 13.72 -11.92
C LYS A 156 -12.42 13.24 -12.62
N HIS A 157 -13.23 12.44 -11.95
CA HIS A 157 -14.48 11.93 -12.49
C HIS A 157 -15.60 12.97 -12.43
N PHE A 158 -15.63 13.77 -11.36
CA PHE A 158 -16.65 14.77 -11.09
C PHE A 158 -16.05 16.19 -11.14
N ASP A 159 -15.68 16.63 -12.34
CA ASP A 159 -15.02 17.92 -12.57
C ASP A 159 -15.96 19.14 -12.37
N GLN A 160 -17.28 18.90 -12.43
CA GLN A 160 -18.27 19.97 -12.26
C GLN A 160 -18.33 20.45 -10.80
N SER A 161 -18.35 21.78 -10.60
CA SER A 161 -18.41 22.39 -9.27
C SER A 161 -19.65 21.99 -8.46
N SER A 162 -20.76 21.72 -9.13
CA SER A 162 -22.00 21.20 -8.52
C SER A 162 -21.85 19.81 -7.91
N MET A 163 -20.89 19.01 -8.39
CA MET A 163 -20.67 17.62 -7.97
C MET A 163 -19.56 17.48 -6.91
N ARG A 164 -19.03 18.59 -6.38
CA ARG A 164 -17.95 18.58 -5.38
C ARG A 164 -18.26 17.78 -4.12
N MET A 165 -19.54 17.67 -3.74
CA MET A 165 -19.95 16.84 -2.60
C MET A 165 -19.58 15.36 -2.77
N TRP A 166 -19.43 14.88 -4.00
CA TRP A 166 -19.07 13.50 -4.30
C TRP A 166 -17.56 13.22 -4.18
N TRP A 167 -16.71 14.26 -4.09
CA TRP A 167 -15.27 14.10 -3.87
C TRP A 167 -14.96 13.46 -2.51
N ALA A 168 -15.82 13.71 -1.51
CA ALA A 168 -15.70 13.15 -0.17
C ALA A 168 -16.26 11.71 -0.05
N LEU A 169 -16.85 11.15 -1.10
CA LEU A 169 -17.47 9.82 -1.07
C LEU A 169 -16.49 8.71 -0.61
N PRO A 170 -15.22 8.66 -1.06
CA PRO A 170 -14.26 7.68 -0.56
C PRO A 170 -13.95 7.83 0.94
N ILE A 171 -13.91 9.07 1.46
CA ILE A 171 -13.70 9.35 2.89
C ILE A 171 -14.91 8.87 3.70
N LEU A 172 -16.12 9.14 3.22
CA LEU A 172 -17.36 8.67 3.84
C LEU A 172 -17.39 7.14 3.90
N LEU A 173 -17.10 6.47 2.78
CA LEU A 173 -17.05 5.01 2.71
C LEU A 173 -15.99 4.41 3.64
N ALA A 174 -14.77 4.97 3.64
CA ALA A 174 -13.69 4.54 4.52
C ALA A 174 -14.04 4.69 6.01
N SER A 175 -14.71 5.79 6.38
CA SER A 175 -15.22 6.01 7.74
C SER A 175 -16.22 4.92 8.14
N SER A 176 -17.17 4.61 7.25
CA SER A 176 -18.17 3.58 7.46
C SER A 176 -17.58 2.19 7.59
N VAL A 177 -16.54 1.89 6.80
CA VAL A 177 -15.79 0.64 6.91
C VAL A 177 -15.13 0.50 8.28
N LEU A 178 -14.45 1.53 8.78
CA LEU A 178 -13.78 1.44 10.08
C LEU A 178 -14.77 1.35 11.25
N ILE A 179 -15.90 2.07 11.19
CA ILE A 179 -16.97 1.97 12.19
C ILE A 179 -17.60 0.58 12.16
N ALA A 180 -17.91 0.05 10.98
CA ALA A 180 -18.47 -1.28 10.80
C ALA A 180 -17.52 -2.38 11.30
N CYS A 181 -16.23 -2.27 11.01
CA CYS A 181 -15.20 -3.17 11.54
C CYS A 181 -15.15 -3.12 13.07
N TYR A 182 -15.15 -1.92 13.67
CA TYR A 182 -15.18 -1.77 15.13
C TYR A 182 -16.39 -2.47 15.76
N VAL A 183 -17.60 -2.19 15.24
CA VAL A 183 -18.85 -2.80 15.71
C VAL A 183 -18.82 -4.32 15.53
N GLY A 184 -18.34 -4.81 14.38
CA GLY A 184 -18.21 -6.24 14.10
C GLY A 184 -17.26 -6.95 15.08
N ILE A 185 -16.09 -6.36 15.35
CA ILE A 185 -15.11 -6.91 16.30
C ILE A 185 -15.68 -6.94 17.72
N GLU A 186 -16.35 -5.88 18.15
CA GLU A 186 -16.96 -5.82 19.49
C GLU A 186 -18.05 -6.87 19.67
N ILE A 187 -19.00 -6.98 18.72
CA ILE A 187 -20.07 -7.99 18.79
C ILE A 187 -19.52 -9.41 18.74
N ALA A 188 -18.55 -9.66 17.85
CA ALA A 188 -17.91 -10.97 17.72
C ALA A 188 -17.11 -11.40 18.96
N SER A 189 -16.78 -10.44 19.85
CA SER A 189 -16.05 -10.69 21.09
C SER A 189 -16.95 -11.03 22.29
N LEU A 190 -18.27 -10.98 22.12
CA LEU A 190 -19.24 -11.25 23.19
C LEU A 190 -19.50 -12.76 23.38
N GLY A 191 -19.59 -13.17 24.65
CA GLY A 191 -20.06 -14.50 25.05
C GLY A 191 -19.16 -15.67 24.62
N ARG A 192 -19.80 -16.78 24.24
CA ARG A 192 -19.15 -18.06 23.90
C ARG A 192 -18.29 -18.01 22.62
N LEU A 193 -18.42 -16.95 21.81
CA LEU A 193 -17.64 -16.78 20.58
C LEU A 193 -16.15 -16.54 20.85
N LYS A 194 -15.80 -16.02 22.04
CA LYS A 194 -14.43 -15.74 22.45
C LYS A 194 -13.53 -16.98 22.45
N GLU A 195 -14.10 -18.16 22.69
CA GLU A 195 -13.36 -19.43 22.74
C GLU A 195 -13.04 -19.98 21.35
N ARG A 196 -13.76 -19.55 20.31
CA ARG A 196 -13.62 -20.02 18.93
C ARG A 196 -13.14 -18.90 18.03
N GLN A 197 -11.83 -18.69 17.99
CA GLN A 197 -11.19 -17.58 17.26
C GLN A 197 -11.60 -17.48 15.79
N GLY A 198 -11.63 -18.60 15.05
CA GLY A 198 -12.08 -18.61 13.66
C GLY A 198 -13.54 -18.16 13.49
N LEU A 199 -14.43 -18.62 14.38
CA LEU A 199 -15.84 -18.23 14.38
C LEU A 199 -16.01 -16.75 14.74
N SER A 200 -15.26 -16.25 15.73
CA SER A 200 -15.26 -14.84 16.10
C SER A 200 -14.80 -13.96 14.93
N CYS A 201 -13.71 -14.32 14.25
CA CYS A 201 -13.26 -13.59 13.05
C CYS A 201 -14.31 -13.61 11.94
N PHE A 202 -14.92 -14.76 11.67
CA PHE A 202 -15.99 -14.89 10.69
C PHE A 202 -17.19 -13.99 11.01
N VAL A 203 -17.65 -14.00 12.28
CA VAL A 203 -18.77 -13.15 12.73
C VAL A 203 -18.40 -11.66 12.60
N ALA A 204 -17.17 -11.27 12.96
CA ALA A 204 -16.71 -9.89 12.81
C ALA A 204 -16.73 -9.43 11.34
N VAL A 205 -16.22 -10.27 10.43
CA VAL A 205 -16.24 -10.03 8.98
C VAL A 205 -17.66 -9.92 8.46
N LEU A 206 -18.54 -10.85 8.85
CA LEU A 206 -19.94 -10.87 8.39
C LEU A 206 -20.69 -9.61 8.81
N ILE A 207 -20.59 -9.23 10.09
CA ILE A 207 -21.26 -8.03 10.61
C ILE A 207 -20.72 -6.77 9.93
N SER A 208 -19.40 -6.66 9.81
CA SER A 208 -18.75 -5.53 9.13
C SER A 208 -19.21 -5.41 7.68
N ALA A 209 -19.18 -6.51 6.92
CA ALA A 209 -19.62 -6.57 5.53
C ALA A 209 -21.09 -6.16 5.35
N VAL A 210 -22.00 -6.67 6.20
CA VAL A 210 -23.43 -6.34 6.15
C VAL A 210 -23.67 -4.86 6.46
N LEU A 211 -22.99 -4.31 7.47
CA LEU A 211 -23.11 -2.89 7.81
C LEU A 211 -22.58 -1.99 6.70
N VAL A 212 -21.44 -2.32 6.09
CA VAL A 212 -20.88 -1.53 4.97
C VAL A 212 -21.78 -1.62 3.74
N ALA A 213 -22.32 -2.79 3.41
CA ALA A 213 -23.28 -2.94 2.31
C ALA A 213 -24.57 -2.13 2.58
N GLY A 214 -25.11 -2.20 3.80
CA GLY A 214 -26.30 -1.44 4.19
C GLY A 214 -26.07 0.09 4.12
N LEU A 215 -24.95 0.58 4.64
CA LEU A 215 -24.58 1.99 4.54
C LEU A 215 -24.35 2.42 3.09
N SER A 216 -23.72 1.57 2.27
CA SER A 216 -23.52 1.83 0.85
C SER A 216 -24.83 1.87 0.07
N ALA A 217 -25.83 1.08 0.46
CA ALA A 217 -27.19 1.15 -0.10
C ALA A 217 -27.85 2.50 0.23
N ILE A 218 -27.69 2.98 1.47
CA ILE A 218 -28.19 4.30 1.89
C ILE A 218 -27.51 5.41 1.07
N TYR A 219 -26.19 5.36 0.89
CA TYR A 219 -25.46 6.34 0.08
C TYR A 219 -25.85 6.30 -1.39
N SER A 220 -26.02 5.09 -1.94
CA SER A 220 -26.48 4.88 -3.31
C SER A 220 -27.84 5.53 -3.54
N TRP A 221 -28.76 5.36 -2.59
CA TRP A 221 -30.11 5.92 -2.69
C TRP A 221 -30.17 7.42 -2.43
N ARG A 222 -29.42 7.94 -1.45
CA ARG A 222 -29.55 9.33 -0.96
C ARG A 222 -28.57 10.33 -1.54
N ILE A 223 -27.38 9.89 -1.95
CA ILE A 223 -26.28 10.79 -2.35
C ILE A 223 -26.00 10.68 -3.84
N VAL A 224 -25.99 9.46 -4.36
CA VAL A 224 -25.54 9.16 -5.72
C VAL A 224 -26.71 8.98 -6.70
N GLU A 225 -27.90 8.65 -6.19
CA GLU A 225 -29.10 8.33 -6.99
C GLU A 225 -28.88 7.16 -7.98
N SER A 226 -27.91 6.28 -7.69
CA SER A 226 -27.60 5.10 -8.50
C SER A 226 -27.13 3.94 -7.63
N TRP A 227 -27.63 2.75 -7.92
CA TRP A 227 -27.28 1.50 -7.23
C TRP A 227 -25.89 0.97 -7.56
N GLN A 228 -25.21 1.55 -8.56
CA GLN A 228 -23.88 1.13 -8.98
C GLN A 228 -22.82 1.23 -7.87
N LEU A 229 -22.95 2.20 -6.95
CA LEU A 229 -22.08 2.30 -5.78
C LEU A 229 -22.19 1.05 -4.90
N LEU A 230 -23.42 0.63 -4.58
CA LEU A 230 -23.68 -0.60 -3.83
C LEU A 230 -23.12 -1.81 -4.57
N GLU A 231 -23.35 -1.94 -5.88
CA GLU A 231 -22.85 -3.05 -6.69
C GLU A 231 -21.33 -3.16 -6.62
N VAL A 232 -20.61 -2.07 -6.83
CA VAL A 232 -19.14 -2.02 -6.78
C VAL A 232 -18.61 -2.41 -5.39
N VAL A 233 -19.21 -1.85 -4.33
CA VAL A 233 -18.80 -2.15 -2.95
C VAL A 233 -19.11 -3.61 -2.60
N ALA A 234 -20.29 -4.11 -2.98
CA ALA A 234 -20.69 -5.49 -2.73
C ALA A 234 -19.79 -6.50 -3.46
N VAL A 235 -19.42 -6.24 -4.71
CA VAL A 235 -18.47 -7.09 -5.45
C VAL A 235 -17.09 -7.06 -4.78
N GLY A 236 -16.61 -5.89 -4.34
CA GLY A 236 -15.37 -5.78 -3.57
C GLY A 236 -15.39 -6.62 -2.29
N ILE A 237 -16.44 -6.48 -1.48
CA ILE A 237 -16.65 -7.28 -0.26
C ILE A 237 -16.66 -8.78 -0.58
N GLY A 238 -17.41 -9.20 -1.60
CA GLY A 238 -17.51 -10.60 -2.01
C GLY A 238 -16.16 -11.18 -2.43
N VAL A 239 -15.38 -10.45 -3.22
CA VAL A 239 -14.04 -10.85 -3.66
C VAL A 239 -13.10 -11.00 -2.47
N ALA A 240 -13.09 -10.04 -1.54
CA ALA A 240 -12.28 -10.15 -0.33
C ALA A 240 -12.71 -11.35 0.54
N ALA A 241 -14.02 -11.59 0.69
CA ALA A 241 -14.53 -12.73 1.45
C ALA A 241 -14.08 -14.07 0.83
N VAL A 242 -14.13 -14.20 -0.50
CA VAL A 242 -13.67 -15.40 -1.21
C VAL A 242 -12.16 -15.58 -1.07
N ILE A 243 -11.36 -14.51 -1.20
CA ILE A 243 -9.90 -14.57 -0.99
C ILE A 243 -9.56 -15.00 0.44
N ALA A 244 -10.22 -14.40 1.44
CA ALA A 244 -10.04 -14.76 2.84
C ALA A 244 -10.41 -16.24 3.11
N TRP A 245 -11.50 -16.72 2.49
CA TRP A 245 -11.94 -18.10 2.60
C TRP A 245 -10.95 -19.09 1.95
N LEU A 246 -10.50 -18.80 0.72
CA LEU A 246 -9.50 -19.61 0.02
C LEU A 246 -8.20 -19.69 0.81
N ALA A 247 -7.73 -18.56 1.34
CA ALA A 247 -6.51 -18.51 2.12
C ALA A 247 -6.63 -19.24 3.46
N ALA A 248 -7.80 -19.19 4.12
CA ALA A 248 -8.06 -19.99 5.32
C ALA A 248 -8.06 -21.51 5.03
N GLY A 249 -8.39 -21.93 3.80
CA GLY A 249 -8.34 -23.33 3.37
C GLY A 249 -6.92 -23.90 3.20
N LEU A 250 -5.92 -23.05 2.93
CA LEU A 250 -4.52 -23.44 2.78
C LEU A 250 -3.97 -24.07 4.06
N ASP A 251 -4.37 -23.55 5.21
CA ASP A 251 -3.93 -24.04 6.51
C ASP A 251 -4.41 -25.48 6.78
N GLN A 252 -5.51 -25.90 6.13
CA GLN A 252 -6.10 -27.22 6.30
C GLN A 252 -5.55 -28.27 5.33
N HIS A 253 -5.18 -27.89 4.10
CA HIS A 253 -4.72 -28.79 3.04
C HIS A 253 -3.28 -28.47 2.65
N ARG A 254 -2.34 -29.08 3.38
CA ARG A 254 -0.89 -28.88 3.21
C ARG A 254 -0.40 -29.53 1.91
N GLY A 255 -0.16 -28.72 0.89
CA GLY A 255 0.58 -29.12 -0.30
C GLY A 255 0.88 -27.95 -1.24
N ILE A 256 2.07 -27.91 -1.84
CA ILE A 256 2.55 -26.86 -2.76
C ILE A 256 1.50 -26.41 -3.79
N VAL A 257 0.79 -27.38 -4.36
CA VAL A 257 -0.22 -27.16 -5.41
C VAL A 257 -1.36 -26.25 -4.92
N SER A 258 -1.80 -26.41 -3.67
CA SER A 258 -2.91 -25.62 -3.12
C SER A 258 -2.56 -24.14 -2.97
N GLY A 259 -1.33 -23.83 -2.55
CA GLY A 259 -0.83 -22.45 -2.40
C GLY A 259 -0.84 -21.66 -3.70
N THR A 260 -0.31 -22.27 -4.77
CA THR A 260 -0.30 -21.64 -6.10
C THR A 260 -1.70 -21.47 -6.68
N GLU A 261 -2.61 -22.42 -6.45
CA GLU A 261 -4.00 -22.35 -6.89
C GLU A 261 -4.76 -21.20 -6.20
N VAL A 262 -4.54 -21.00 -4.90
CA VAL A 262 -5.15 -19.87 -4.15
C VAL A 262 -4.61 -18.52 -4.62
N GLY A 263 -3.30 -18.43 -4.88
CA GLY A 263 -2.70 -17.24 -5.47
C GLY A 263 -3.30 -16.92 -6.84
N ALA A 264 -3.36 -17.92 -7.73
CA ALA A 264 -3.91 -17.79 -9.07
C ALA A 264 -5.39 -17.36 -9.04
N SER A 265 -6.17 -18.00 -8.18
CA SER A 265 -7.57 -17.67 -7.97
C SER A 265 -7.73 -16.23 -7.46
N SER A 266 -6.89 -15.79 -6.52
CA SER A 266 -6.90 -14.43 -5.98
C SER A 266 -6.59 -13.38 -7.06
N VAL A 267 -5.59 -13.63 -7.90
CA VAL A 267 -5.25 -12.76 -9.05
C VAL A 267 -6.41 -12.69 -10.04
N LEU A 268 -7.00 -13.83 -10.41
CA LEU A 268 -8.12 -13.88 -11.35
C LEU A 268 -9.36 -13.16 -10.79
N LEU A 269 -9.67 -13.36 -9.51
CA LEU A 269 -10.77 -12.66 -8.82
C LEU A 269 -10.55 -11.14 -8.83
N LEU A 270 -9.32 -10.66 -8.60
CA LEU A 270 -9.00 -9.24 -8.64
C LEU A 270 -9.08 -8.64 -10.05
N ILE A 271 -8.66 -9.37 -11.07
CA ILE A 271 -8.80 -8.95 -12.48
C ILE A 271 -10.29 -8.88 -12.86
N GLY A 272 -11.08 -9.89 -12.47
CA GLY A 272 -12.54 -9.90 -12.65
C GLY A 272 -13.21 -8.73 -11.94
N PHE A 273 -12.90 -8.53 -10.66
CA PHE A 273 -13.33 -7.38 -9.86
C PHE A 273 -13.02 -6.06 -10.55
N THR A 274 -11.76 -5.86 -10.95
CA THR A 274 -11.31 -4.63 -11.61
C THR A 274 -12.11 -4.39 -12.89
N THR A 275 -12.35 -5.42 -13.69
CA THR A 275 -13.10 -5.32 -14.94
C THR A 275 -14.55 -4.89 -14.71
N VAL A 276 -15.22 -5.52 -13.72
CA VAL A 276 -16.60 -5.18 -13.35
C VAL A 276 -16.69 -3.77 -12.77
N ALA A 277 -15.85 -3.45 -11.78
CA ALA A 277 -15.83 -2.15 -11.13
C ALA A 277 -15.50 -1.02 -12.11
N PHE A 278 -14.60 -1.28 -13.07
CA PHE A 278 -14.27 -0.34 -14.14
C PHE A 278 -15.44 -0.12 -15.10
N LYS A 279 -16.16 -1.17 -15.47
CA LYS A 279 -17.34 -1.05 -16.34
C LYS A 279 -18.44 -0.24 -15.67
N LEU A 280 -18.62 -0.39 -14.36
CA LEU A 280 -19.62 0.36 -13.61
C LEU A 280 -19.20 1.83 -13.44
N TRP A 281 -18.04 2.09 -12.83
CA TRP A 281 -17.66 3.41 -12.31
C TRP A 281 -16.23 3.84 -12.71
N SER A 282 -15.69 3.29 -13.80
CA SER A 282 -14.32 3.53 -14.25
C SER A 282 -13.27 3.30 -13.14
N GLY A 283 -12.20 4.09 -13.10
CA GLY A 283 -11.18 3.97 -12.06
C GLY A 283 -11.70 4.19 -10.64
N LEU A 284 -12.67 5.08 -10.46
CA LEU A 284 -13.27 5.38 -9.15
C LEU A 284 -13.95 4.13 -8.57
N GLY A 285 -14.64 3.35 -9.40
CA GLY A 285 -15.25 2.09 -8.99
C GLY A 285 -14.24 1.12 -8.37
N VAL A 286 -13.07 0.97 -9.00
CA VAL A 286 -12.01 0.07 -8.48
C VAL A 286 -11.55 0.53 -7.09
N ALA A 287 -11.34 1.83 -6.90
CA ALA A 287 -10.94 2.38 -5.60
C ALA A 287 -12.01 2.20 -4.51
N LEU A 288 -13.28 2.47 -4.83
CA LEU A 288 -14.40 2.30 -3.90
C LEU A 288 -14.62 0.83 -3.52
N GLY A 289 -14.49 -0.08 -4.48
CA GLY A 289 -14.56 -1.51 -4.22
C GLY A 289 -13.41 -2.00 -3.34
N LEU A 290 -12.18 -1.48 -3.53
CA LEU A 290 -11.05 -1.77 -2.63
C LEU A 290 -11.28 -1.22 -1.22
N LEU A 291 -11.86 -0.03 -1.08
CA LEU A 291 -12.29 0.47 0.24
C LEU A 291 -13.33 -0.46 0.86
N GLY A 292 -14.26 -1.00 0.07
CA GLY A 292 -15.20 -2.05 0.51
C GLY A 292 -14.50 -3.32 1.00
N MET A 293 -13.44 -3.77 0.34
CA MET A 293 -12.64 -4.94 0.74
C MET A 293 -12.08 -4.81 2.16
N TRP A 294 -11.81 -3.59 2.62
CA TRP A 294 -11.30 -3.35 3.98
C TRP A 294 -12.28 -3.74 5.10
N SER A 295 -13.57 -3.88 4.80
CA SER A 295 -14.56 -4.42 5.75
C SER A 295 -14.29 -5.88 6.14
N VAL A 296 -13.67 -6.63 5.22
CA VAL A 296 -13.21 -8.01 5.40
C VAL A 296 -11.75 -8.03 5.83
N ALA A 297 -10.91 -7.23 5.18
CA ALA A 297 -9.47 -7.28 5.41
C ALA A 297 -9.07 -6.86 6.82
N ALA A 298 -9.65 -5.78 7.38
CA ALA A 298 -9.21 -5.29 8.69
C ALA A 298 -9.37 -6.34 9.83
N PRO A 299 -10.52 -7.05 9.96
CA PRO A 299 -10.62 -8.16 10.90
C PRO A 299 -9.69 -9.35 10.60
N VAL A 300 -9.44 -9.63 9.32
CA VAL A 300 -8.60 -10.76 8.86
C VAL A 300 -7.11 -10.51 9.09
N LEU A 301 -6.62 -9.28 8.92
CA LEU A 301 -5.19 -8.95 9.09
C LEU A 301 -4.66 -9.21 10.50
N ALA A 302 -5.54 -9.29 11.49
CA ALA A 302 -5.21 -9.59 12.88
C ALA A 302 -5.47 -11.06 13.28
N PHE A 303 -6.00 -11.86 12.35
CA PHE A 303 -6.24 -13.28 12.57
C PHE A 303 -4.92 -14.05 12.58
N ARG A 304 -4.75 -14.91 13.57
CA ARG A 304 -3.62 -15.82 13.73
C ARG A 304 -4.14 -17.16 14.23
N SER A 305 -3.64 -18.25 13.66
CA SER A 305 -3.93 -19.57 14.19
C SER A 305 -3.10 -19.80 15.46
N ASP A 306 -3.77 -20.04 16.59
CA ASP A 306 -3.15 -20.23 17.91
C ASP A 306 -2.49 -21.62 18.06
N ALA A 307 -2.08 -22.27 16.95
CA ALA A 307 -1.38 -23.56 16.96
C ALA A 307 0.00 -23.41 17.64
N ARG A 308 0.00 -23.62 18.96
CA ARG A 308 1.11 -23.36 19.90
C ARG A 308 2.43 -24.10 19.62
N ASP A 309 2.44 -25.10 18.76
CA ASP A 309 3.61 -25.93 18.50
C ASP A 309 4.27 -25.70 17.13
N GLU A 310 3.74 -24.78 16.32
CA GLU A 310 4.24 -24.54 14.97
C GLU A 310 4.65 -23.07 14.82
N ALA A 311 5.72 -22.67 15.50
CA ALA A 311 6.40 -21.36 15.34
C ALA A 311 6.86 -21.07 13.89
N GLU A 312 6.66 -22.02 12.98
CA GLU A 312 7.06 -21.99 11.58
C GLU A 312 5.88 -21.90 10.60
N HIS A 313 4.63 -22.08 11.04
CA HIS A 313 3.47 -22.06 10.15
C HIS A 313 2.86 -20.65 10.14
N ALA A 314 3.39 -19.85 9.21
CA ALA A 314 3.09 -18.44 9.04
C ALA A 314 1.64 -18.16 8.59
N ASP A 315 1.08 -17.05 9.06
CA ASP A 315 -0.28 -16.56 8.82
C ASP A 315 -0.60 -16.31 7.33
N THR A 316 -1.02 -17.34 6.59
CA THR A 316 -1.26 -17.28 5.13
C THR A 316 -2.38 -16.30 4.73
N ALA A 317 -3.48 -16.26 5.50
CA ALA A 317 -4.65 -15.44 5.18
C ALA A 317 -4.41 -13.91 5.22
N PRO A 318 -3.80 -13.33 6.27
CA PRO A 318 -3.39 -11.94 6.27
C PRO A 318 -2.49 -11.58 5.08
N MET A 319 -1.57 -12.47 4.71
CA MET A 319 -0.61 -12.22 3.63
C MET A 319 -1.27 -12.23 2.26
N ALA A 320 -2.12 -13.22 1.99
CA ALA A 320 -2.89 -13.29 0.75
C ALA A 320 -3.80 -12.06 0.60
N MET A 321 -4.48 -11.66 1.68
CA MET A 321 -5.33 -10.47 1.71
C MET A 321 -4.53 -9.19 1.45
N LEU A 322 -3.40 -9.00 2.13
CA LEU A 322 -2.56 -7.81 1.97
C LEU A 322 -1.96 -7.74 0.55
N GLY A 323 -1.50 -8.88 0.02
CA GLY A 323 -1.00 -8.96 -1.35
C GLY A 323 -2.10 -8.67 -2.39
N ALA A 324 -3.31 -9.16 -2.15
CA ALA A 324 -4.47 -8.86 -2.98
C ALA A 324 -4.82 -7.37 -2.97
N LEU A 325 -4.87 -6.74 -1.80
CA LEU A 325 -5.10 -5.30 -1.67
C LEU A 325 -3.98 -4.48 -2.33
N THR A 326 -2.72 -4.91 -2.20
CA THR A 326 -1.58 -4.26 -2.86
C THR A 326 -1.73 -4.31 -4.38
N LEU A 327 -2.06 -5.48 -4.94
CA LEU A 327 -2.29 -5.62 -6.38
C LEU A 327 -3.44 -4.73 -6.86
N GLY A 328 -4.58 -4.75 -6.16
CA GLY A 328 -5.70 -3.87 -6.46
C GLY A 328 -5.31 -2.39 -6.43
N LEU A 329 -4.55 -1.97 -5.42
CA LEU A 329 -4.11 -0.59 -5.30
C LEU A 329 -3.14 -0.18 -6.42
N VAL A 330 -2.20 -1.04 -6.80
CA VAL A 330 -1.28 -0.81 -7.91
C VAL A 330 -2.04 -0.64 -9.25
N ILE A 331 -3.13 -1.40 -9.44
CA ILE A 331 -4.06 -1.20 -10.57
C ILE A 331 -4.73 0.19 -10.50
N VAL A 332 -5.18 0.61 -9.31
CA VAL A 332 -5.77 1.96 -9.10
C VAL A 332 -4.77 3.07 -9.39
N LEU A 333 -3.52 2.93 -8.94
CA LEU A 333 -2.45 3.91 -9.22
C LEU A 333 -2.10 3.97 -10.71
N PHE A 334 -2.02 2.82 -11.38
CA PHE A 334 -1.86 2.77 -12.83
C PHE A 334 -3.00 3.50 -13.54
N ARG A 335 -4.26 3.30 -13.09
CA ARG A 335 -5.40 4.00 -13.66
C ARG A 335 -5.35 5.50 -13.39
N LEU A 336 -4.97 5.91 -12.19
CA LEU A 336 -4.79 7.32 -11.84
C LEU A 336 -3.73 7.98 -12.73
N PHE A 337 -2.61 7.30 -12.99
CA PHE A 337 -1.59 7.75 -13.94
C PHE A 337 -2.16 7.96 -15.35
N VAL A 338 -2.88 6.97 -15.89
CA VAL A 338 -3.51 7.06 -17.22
C VAL A 338 -4.53 8.20 -17.31
N GLN A 339 -5.29 8.44 -16.25
CA GLN A 339 -6.26 9.54 -16.23
C GLN A 339 -5.59 10.91 -16.13
N GLN A 340 -4.53 11.03 -15.32
CA GLN A 340 -3.78 12.27 -15.16
C GLN A 340 -3.13 12.72 -16.47
N TYR A 341 -2.61 11.77 -17.26
CA TYR A 341 -1.85 12.04 -18.49
C TYR A 341 -2.58 11.58 -19.76
N ARG A 342 -3.92 11.53 -19.72
CA ARG A 342 -4.76 11.06 -20.84
C ARG A 342 -4.45 11.74 -22.20
N PRO A 343 -4.24 13.07 -22.28
CA PRO A 343 -3.96 13.73 -23.55
C PRO A 343 -2.69 13.19 -24.23
N ASP A 344 -1.65 12.95 -23.44
CA ASP A 344 -0.35 12.51 -23.95
C ASP A 344 -0.31 11.00 -24.21
N VAL A 345 -1.09 10.23 -23.45
CA VAL A 345 -1.15 8.77 -23.55
C VAL A 345 -2.08 8.28 -24.66
N GLY A 346 -3.09 9.07 -25.06
CA GLY A 346 -4.17 8.63 -25.96
C GLY A 346 -3.74 8.18 -27.37
N SER A 347 -2.54 8.57 -27.83
CA SER A 347 -1.97 8.18 -29.13
C SER A 347 -0.94 7.05 -29.05
N THR A 348 -0.76 6.44 -27.89
CA THR A 348 0.36 5.53 -27.64
C THR A 348 0.04 4.10 -28.08
N ASP A 349 0.68 3.62 -29.15
CA ASP A 349 0.70 2.20 -29.46
C ASP A 349 1.67 1.47 -28.51
N ILE A 350 1.21 0.40 -27.88
CA ILE A 350 2.01 -0.46 -26.98
C ILE A 350 3.17 -1.10 -27.74
N ARG A 351 3.05 -1.26 -29.07
CA ARG A 351 4.09 -1.81 -29.94
C ARG A 351 5.31 -0.90 -30.07
N ILE A 352 5.23 0.36 -29.64
CA ILE A 352 6.35 1.29 -29.69
C ILE A 352 7.44 0.81 -28.72
N HIS A 353 8.66 0.65 -29.25
CA HIS A 353 9.80 0.04 -28.55
C HIS A 353 10.03 0.56 -27.12
N TYR A 354 9.83 1.85 -26.87
CA TYR A 354 10.06 2.45 -25.55
C TYR A 354 9.04 2.04 -24.48
N THR A 355 7.78 1.82 -24.87
CA THR A 355 6.74 1.31 -23.95
C THR A 355 7.09 -0.11 -23.49
N PHE A 356 7.58 -0.95 -24.41
CA PHE A 356 8.05 -2.30 -24.09
C PHE A 356 9.27 -2.30 -23.16
N VAL A 357 10.27 -1.45 -23.42
CA VAL A 357 11.44 -1.30 -22.53
C VAL A 357 11.02 -0.86 -21.13
N GLY A 358 10.13 0.14 -21.06
CA GLY A 358 9.54 0.57 -19.80
C GLY A 358 8.86 -0.57 -19.05
N ALA A 359 8.03 -1.35 -19.74
CA ALA A 359 7.34 -2.50 -19.16
C ALA A 359 8.29 -3.58 -18.64
N LEU A 360 9.37 -3.89 -19.37
CA LEU A 360 10.38 -4.84 -18.91
C LEU A 360 11.07 -4.34 -17.63
N LEU A 361 11.48 -3.06 -17.59
CA LEU A 361 12.10 -2.47 -16.40
C LEU A 361 11.15 -2.44 -15.21
N GLY A 362 9.89 -2.05 -15.44
CA GLY A 362 8.84 -2.06 -14.42
C GLY A 362 8.54 -3.45 -13.90
N ALA A 363 8.59 -4.48 -14.75
CA ALA A 363 8.36 -5.86 -14.36
C ALA A 363 9.53 -6.44 -13.54
N VAL A 364 10.77 -6.09 -13.87
CA VAL A 364 11.96 -6.57 -13.15
C VAL A 364 12.10 -5.93 -11.77
N LEU A 365 11.70 -4.66 -11.64
CA LEU A 365 11.99 -3.85 -10.45
C LEU A 365 11.43 -4.44 -9.13
N PRO A 366 10.17 -4.91 -9.03
CA PRO A 366 9.67 -5.54 -7.81
C PRO A 366 10.46 -6.80 -7.39
N PHE A 367 10.94 -7.61 -8.34
CA PHE A 367 11.78 -8.77 -8.03
C PHE A 367 13.18 -8.37 -7.53
N VAL A 368 13.74 -7.28 -8.06
CA VAL A 368 14.99 -6.69 -7.55
C VAL A 368 14.81 -6.24 -6.10
N PHE A 369 13.67 -5.59 -5.78
CA PHE A 369 13.35 -5.20 -4.42
C PHE A 369 13.26 -6.41 -3.48
N VAL A 370 12.50 -7.44 -3.85
CA VAL A 370 12.42 -8.69 -3.06
C VAL A 370 13.80 -9.27 -2.80
N SER A 371 14.62 -9.42 -3.85
CA SER A 371 15.97 -9.98 -3.75
C SER A 371 16.87 -9.17 -2.82
N TYR A 372 16.83 -7.85 -2.93
CA TYR A 372 17.64 -6.97 -2.10
C TYR A 372 17.19 -6.99 -0.63
N ILE A 373 15.88 -6.94 -0.40
CA ILE A 373 15.29 -6.98 0.95
C ILE A 373 15.57 -8.32 1.63
N ALA A 374 15.50 -9.44 0.91
CA ALA A 374 15.85 -10.75 1.44
C ALA A 374 17.30 -10.78 1.96
N ARG A 375 18.23 -10.05 1.33
CA ARG A 375 19.62 -9.92 1.81
C ARG A 375 19.74 -9.08 3.08
N LEU A 376 18.84 -8.12 3.31
CA LEU A 376 18.85 -7.27 4.50
C LEU A 376 18.39 -8.00 5.76
N HIS A 377 17.54 -9.02 5.62
CA HIS A 377 17.06 -9.83 6.75
C HIS A 377 18.17 -10.54 7.52
N GLY A 378 19.32 -10.79 6.87
CA GLY A 378 20.49 -11.39 7.53
C GLY A 378 21.30 -10.45 8.44
N ALA A 379 20.93 -9.17 8.58
CA ALA A 379 21.65 -8.18 9.40
C ALA A 379 20.73 -7.25 10.21
N PRO A 380 19.84 -7.80 11.07
CA PRO A 380 18.87 -7.02 11.83
C PRO A 380 19.57 -6.06 12.80
N GLY A 381 18.99 -4.87 13.00
CA GLY A 381 19.46 -3.94 14.02
C GLY A 381 20.64 -3.03 13.62
N SER A 382 21.15 -3.13 12.39
CA SER A 382 22.30 -2.31 11.96
C SER A 382 21.87 -0.99 11.31
N ALA A 383 22.61 0.09 11.56
CA ALA A 383 22.48 1.36 10.81
C ALA A 383 22.61 1.14 9.29
N LYS A 384 23.34 0.10 8.89
CA LYS A 384 23.45 -0.35 7.49
C LYS A 384 22.10 -0.78 6.90
N ALA A 385 21.27 -1.51 7.65
CA ALA A 385 19.95 -1.92 7.18
C ALA A 385 19.05 -0.70 6.92
N LEU A 386 19.05 0.27 7.84
CA LEU A 386 18.29 1.52 7.68
C LEU A 386 18.78 2.33 6.46
N ALA A 387 20.10 2.52 6.33
CA ALA A 387 20.68 3.20 5.17
C ALA A 387 20.35 2.47 3.85
N SER A 388 20.30 1.14 3.88
CA SER A 388 19.94 0.33 2.72
C SER A 388 18.47 0.50 2.35
N VAL A 389 17.56 0.52 3.33
CA VAL A 389 16.13 0.78 3.07
C VAL A 389 15.91 2.17 2.49
N VAL A 390 16.58 3.20 3.03
CA VAL A 390 16.57 4.56 2.47
C VAL A 390 17.06 4.55 1.03
N PHE A 391 18.17 3.86 0.77
CA PHE A 391 18.75 3.76 -0.57
C PHE A 391 17.81 3.10 -1.58
N ILE A 392 17.16 1.97 -1.22
CA ILE A 392 16.18 1.32 -2.10
C ILE A 392 14.95 2.19 -2.30
N GLY A 393 14.47 2.87 -1.25
CA GLY A 393 13.34 3.79 -1.35
C GLY A 393 13.62 4.95 -2.32
N LEU A 394 14.84 5.52 -2.26
CA LEU A 394 15.30 6.52 -3.21
C LEU A 394 15.39 5.95 -4.62
N LEU A 395 15.93 4.74 -4.79
CA LEU A 395 15.98 4.06 -6.09
C LEU A 395 14.58 3.87 -6.69
N ALA A 396 13.61 3.46 -5.87
CA ALA A 396 12.21 3.30 -6.28
C ALA A 396 11.60 4.62 -6.76
N ALA A 397 11.86 5.72 -6.06
CA ALA A 397 11.36 7.04 -6.44
C ALA A 397 12.05 7.61 -7.70
N VAL A 398 13.36 7.37 -7.85
CA VAL A 398 14.18 7.90 -8.95
C VAL A 398 13.98 7.12 -10.26
N ALA A 399 13.67 5.83 -10.20
CA ALA A 399 13.49 4.97 -11.38
C ALA A 399 12.51 5.54 -12.42
N PRO A 400 11.24 5.89 -12.09
CA PRO A 400 10.32 6.46 -13.07
C PRO A 400 10.75 7.84 -13.58
N VAL A 401 11.45 8.62 -12.76
CA VAL A 401 11.99 9.94 -13.13
C VAL A 401 13.07 9.79 -14.20
N LEU A 402 14.06 8.93 -13.97
CA LEU A 402 15.10 8.66 -14.97
C LEU A 402 14.51 8.14 -16.28
N LEU A 403 13.53 7.25 -16.16
CA LEU A 403 12.88 6.63 -17.31
C LEU A 403 12.10 7.66 -18.14
N PHE A 404 11.44 8.62 -17.47
CA PHE A 404 10.83 9.78 -18.13
C PHE A 404 11.86 10.65 -18.83
N LEU A 405 12.96 11.00 -18.16
CA LEU A 405 13.99 11.89 -18.69
C LEU A 405 14.67 11.31 -19.95
N VAL A 406 14.80 9.98 -20.03
CA VAL A 406 15.47 9.29 -21.15
C VAL A 406 14.48 8.97 -22.28
N TRP A 407 13.32 8.40 -21.95
CA TRP A 407 12.39 7.78 -22.92
C TRP A 407 10.96 8.31 -22.86
N GLU A 408 10.75 9.44 -22.18
CA GLU A 408 9.48 10.18 -22.14
C GLU A 408 8.33 9.39 -21.49
N ILE A 409 7.11 9.92 -21.60
CA ILE A 409 5.92 9.42 -20.90
C ILE A 409 5.52 8.00 -21.31
N LYS A 410 5.79 7.61 -22.56
CA LYS A 410 5.44 6.29 -23.11
C LYS A 410 6.16 5.17 -22.36
N ALA A 411 7.43 5.39 -22.06
CA ALA A 411 8.19 4.45 -21.26
C ALA A 411 7.64 4.37 -19.83
N VAL A 412 7.27 5.49 -19.21
CA VAL A 412 6.74 5.50 -17.83
C VAL A 412 5.40 4.78 -17.74
N LEU A 413 4.53 4.94 -18.74
CA LEU A 413 3.31 4.15 -18.87
C LEU A 413 3.62 2.65 -18.90
N GLY A 414 4.58 2.24 -19.73
CA GLY A 414 5.07 0.88 -19.78
C GLY A 414 5.57 0.40 -18.41
N PHE A 415 6.39 1.20 -17.74
CA PHE A 415 6.93 0.93 -16.42
C PHE A 415 5.84 0.69 -15.37
N CYS A 416 4.84 1.56 -15.29
CA CYS A 416 3.70 1.37 -14.39
C CYS A 416 2.92 0.08 -14.72
N PHE A 417 2.72 -0.23 -16.01
CA PHE A 417 2.09 -1.49 -16.42
C PHE A 417 2.93 -2.71 -16.00
N GLY A 418 4.25 -2.66 -16.19
CA GLY A 418 5.19 -3.71 -15.80
C GLY A 418 5.15 -4.00 -14.30
N ILE A 419 5.12 -2.95 -13.47
CA ILE A 419 4.98 -3.10 -12.02
C ILE A 419 3.66 -3.82 -11.68
N THR A 420 2.54 -3.43 -12.30
CA THR A 420 1.24 -4.10 -12.08
C THR A 420 1.31 -5.59 -12.42
N ALA A 421 1.90 -5.93 -13.57
CA ALA A 421 2.06 -7.32 -13.97
C ALA A 421 2.94 -8.10 -12.98
N ALA A 422 4.08 -7.55 -12.58
CA ALA A 422 4.98 -8.17 -11.62
C ALA A 422 4.33 -8.36 -10.24
N MET A 423 3.51 -7.41 -9.77
CA MET A 423 2.77 -7.58 -8.51
C MET A 423 1.74 -8.71 -8.56
N ALA A 424 1.14 -8.98 -9.73
CA ALA A 424 0.30 -10.15 -9.91
C ALA A 424 1.11 -11.45 -9.76
N PHE A 425 2.28 -11.54 -10.40
CA PHE A 425 3.17 -12.70 -10.23
C PHE A 425 3.69 -12.85 -8.80
N LEU A 426 4.03 -11.75 -8.12
CA LEU A 426 4.45 -11.78 -6.73
C LEU A 426 3.34 -12.26 -5.80
N LEU A 427 2.07 -11.95 -6.08
CA LEU A 427 0.95 -12.52 -5.34
C LEU A 427 0.88 -14.04 -5.49
N LEU A 428 1.08 -14.56 -6.72
CA LEU A 428 1.15 -16.02 -6.96
C LEU A 428 2.29 -16.67 -6.18
N MET A 429 3.47 -16.05 -6.19
CA MET A 429 4.65 -16.58 -5.50
C MET A 429 4.49 -16.51 -3.97
N ARG A 430 3.88 -15.44 -3.45
CA ARG A 430 3.66 -15.25 -2.00
C ARG A 430 2.78 -16.32 -1.37
N THR A 431 1.81 -16.86 -2.10
CA THR A 431 0.92 -17.91 -1.58
C THR A 431 1.50 -19.32 -1.75
N SER A 432 2.60 -19.49 -2.50
CA SER A 432 3.31 -20.77 -2.60
C SER A 432 4.13 -21.08 -1.34
N GLU A 433 4.54 -22.34 -1.13
CA GLU A 433 5.33 -22.74 0.06
C GLU A 433 6.67 -21.98 0.19
N ASP A 434 7.30 -21.61 -0.93
CA ASP A 434 8.50 -20.75 -0.98
C ASP A 434 8.20 -19.26 -0.75
N GLY A 435 6.92 -18.90 -0.72
CA GLY A 435 6.38 -17.55 -0.53
C GLY A 435 6.87 -16.85 0.73
N ARG A 436 7.30 -17.62 1.75
CA ARG A 436 7.84 -17.11 3.01
C ARG A 436 9.08 -16.23 2.86
N ARG A 437 9.82 -16.37 1.75
CA ARG A 437 11.01 -15.55 1.44
C ARG A 437 10.65 -14.24 0.74
N PHE A 438 9.43 -14.10 0.24
CA PHE A 438 8.99 -12.93 -0.52
C PHE A 438 8.46 -11.88 0.44
N ASP A 439 9.37 -11.00 0.87
CA ASP A 439 9.04 -9.98 1.85
C ASP A 439 7.97 -8.98 1.36
N TYR A 440 7.21 -8.46 2.30
CA TYR A 440 6.03 -7.64 2.08
C TYR A 440 6.40 -6.29 1.43
N SER A 441 7.55 -5.76 1.84
CA SER A 441 8.00 -4.39 1.57
C SER A 441 8.23 -4.05 0.09
N ALA A 442 8.33 -5.06 -0.78
CA ALA A 442 8.34 -4.84 -2.23
C ALA A 442 7.04 -4.17 -2.75
N GLY A 443 5.90 -4.41 -2.08
CA GLY A 443 4.65 -3.73 -2.36
C GLY A 443 4.74 -2.24 -2.07
N LEU A 444 5.25 -1.86 -0.90
CA LEU A 444 5.48 -0.46 -0.51
C LEU A 444 6.39 0.28 -1.48
N LEU A 445 7.50 -0.35 -1.88
CA LEU A 445 8.45 0.24 -2.83
C LEU A 445 7.83 0.41 -4.21
N SER A 446 7.04 -0.57 -4.67
CA SER A 446 6.32 -0.49 -5.94
C SER A 446 5.28 0.63 -5.94
N MET A 447 4.55 0.81 -4.83
CA MET A 447 3.64 1.95 -4.65
C MET A 447 4.39 3.28 -4.64
N GLY A 448 5.54 3.36 -3.95
CA GLY A 448 6.39 4.54 -3.95
C GLY A 448 6.87 4.91 -5.35
N ALA A 449 7.28 3.93 -6.15
CA ALA A 449 7.64 4.13 -7.55
C ALA A 449 6.47 4.64 -8.40
N MET A 450 5.28 4.07 -8.24
CA MET A 450 4.09 4.55 -8.97
C MET A 450 3.66 5.97 -8.56
N LEU A 451 3.68 6.29 -7.27
CA LEU A 451 3.37 7.62 -6.77
C LEU A 451 4.39 8.66 -7.27
N ALA A 452 5.69 8.30 -7.29
CA ALA A 452 6.73 9.13 -7.89
C ALA A 452 6.49 9.35 -9.40
N ALA A 453 6.10 8.31 -10.13
CA ALA A 453 5.72 8.44 -11.53
C ALA A 453 4.53 9.41 -11.73
N ILE A 454 3.49 9.29 -10.91
CA ILE A 454 2.32 10.17 -10.98
C ILE A 454 2.70 11.62 -10.69
N GLN A 455 3.52 11.87 -9.67
CA GLN A 455 3.84 13.21 -9.19
C GLN A 455 4.88 13.94 -10.05
N PHE A 456 5.95 13.26 -10.45
CA PHE A 456 7.12 13.94 -11.02
C PHE A 456 7.10 14.03 -12.55
N VAL A 457 6.32 13.21 -13.25
CA VAL A 457 6.24 13.25 -14.73
C VAL A 457 5.74 14.61 -15.24
N GLY A 458 4.68 15.15 -14.66
CA GLY A 458 4.09 16.44 -15.08
C GLY A 458 5.07 17.61 -15.01
N PRO A 459 5.69 17.89 -13.84
CA PRO A 459 6.70 18.93 -13.73
C PRO A 459 7.88 18.74 -14.69
N LEU A 460 8.34 17.50 -14.87
CA LEU A 460 9.48 17.22 -15.76
C LEU A 460 9.13 17.37 -17.25
N ALA A 461 7.85 17.20 -17.63
CA ALA A 461 7.41 17.40 -19.00
C ALA A 461 7.55 18.86 -19.48
N SER A 462 7.69 19.81 -18.56
CA SER A 462 8.00 21.21 -18.90
C SER A 462 9.48 21.46 -19.24
N LEU A 463 10.35 20.46 -19.01
CA LEU A 463 11.78 20.58 -19.32
C LEU A 463 12.07 20.08 -20.74
N ASP A 464 12.34 21.02 -21.65
CA ASP A 464 12.83 20.70 -23.00
C ASP A 464 14.29 20.23 -22.95
N LEU A 465 14.49 18.95 -22.63
CA LEU A 465 15.82 18.35 -22.56
C LEU A 465 16.34 17.99 -23.95
N THR A 466 17.49 18.59 -24.29
CA THR A 466 18.23 18.24 -25.51
C THR A 466 18.72 16.79 -25.45
N ARG A 467 18.95 16.18 -26.62
CA ARG A 467 19.48 14.81 -26.74
C ARG A 467 20.75 14.59 -25.93
N ILE A 468 21.63 15.59 -25.84
CA ILE A 468 22.89 15.52 -25.10
C ILE A 468 22.62 15.29 -23.61
N TRP A 469 21.71 16.06 -23.02
CA TRP A 469 21.35 15.88 -21.60
C TRP A 469 20.76 14.50 -21.32
N ARG A 470 19.92 13.98 -22.22
CA ARG A 470 19.36 12.62 -22.07
C ARG A 470 20.46 11.55 -22.04
N VAL A 471 21.48 11.68 -22.91
CA VAL A 471 22.64 10.77 -22.94
C VAL A 471 23.47 10.88 -21.66
N ILE A 472 23.72 12.10 -21.16
CA ILE A 472 24.47 12.32 -19.91
C ILE A 472 23.73 11.70 -18.72
N ILE A 473 22.41 11.89 -18.62
CA ILE A 473 21.58 11.31 -17.55
C ILE A 473 21.63 9.78 -17.62
N LEU A 474 21.51 9.20 -18.81
CA LEU A 474 21.59 7.76 -19.01
C LEU A 474 22.97 7.20 -18.61
N ALA A 475 24.06 7.87 -19.00
CA ALA A 475 25.41 7.47 -18.63
C ALA A 475 25.62 7.55 -17.10
N GLY A 476 25.16 8.62 -16.46
CA GLY A 476 25.20 8.77 -15.01
C GLY A 476 24.41 7.68 -14.28
N ALA A 477 23.20 7.38 -14.75
CA ALA A 477 22.37 6.30 -14.21
C ALA A 477 23.04 4.92 -14.36
N ALA A 478 23.65 4.64 -15.52
CA ALA A 478 24.37 3.40 -15.76
C ALA A 478 25.59 3.24 -14.83
N VAL A 479 26.39 4.30 -14.66
CA VAL A 479 27.54 4.29 -13.73
C VAL A 479 27.08 4.05 -12.29
N LEU A 480 26.02 4.74 -11.86
CA LEU A 480 25.45 4.55 -10.52
C LEU A 480 24.97 3.10 -10.32
N PHE A 481 24.25 2.54 -11.31
CA PHE A 481 23.77 1.17 -11.26
C PHE A 481 24.91 0.14 -11.18
N ILE A 482 25.95 0.31 -12.00
CA ILE A 482 27.15 -0.55 -11.98
C ILE A 482 27.85 -0.44 -10.62
N ALA A 483 27.99 0.77 -10.06
CA ALA A 483 28.60 0.98 -8.74
C ALA A 483 27.80 0.26 -7.65
N VAL A 484 26.47 0.34 -7.67
CA VAL A 484 25.59 -0.31 -6.71
C VAL A 484 25.70 -1.83 -6.77
N ILE A 485 25.68 -2.41 -7.98
CA ILE A 485 25.89 -3.85 -8.18
C ILE A 485 27.29 -4.26 -7.73
N GLY A 486 28.32 -3.50 -8.10
CA GLY A 486 29.71 -3.79 -7.76
C GLY A 486 29.95 -3.79 -6.24
N ILE A 487 29.45 -2.77 -5.54
CA ILE A 487 29.52 -2.69 -4.08
C ILE A 487 28.73 -3.85 -3.45
N GLY A 488 27.52 -4.14 -3.94
CA GLY A 488 26.71 -5.25 -3.45
C GLY A 488 27.40 -6.61 -3.62
N GLY A 489 28.05 -6.83 -4.76
CA GLY A 489 28.80 -8.05 -5.07
C GLY A 489 30.05 -8.20 -4.20
N ALA A 490 30.83 -7.13 -4.02
CA ALA A 490 32.02 -7.14 -3.18
C ALA A 490 31.69 -7.42 -1.71
N VAL A 491 30.59 -6.86 -1.19
CA VAL A 491 30.11 -7.12 0.17
C VAL A 491 29.66 -8.58 0.33
N ALA A 492 29.02 -9.17 -0.69
CA ALA A 492 28.62 -10.57 -0.66
C ALA A 492 29.83 -11.52 -0.67
N ALA A 493 30.82 -11.26 -1.52
CA ALA A 493 32.04 -12.08 -1.63
C ALA A 493 32.86 -12.12 -0.34
N ARG A 494 32.88 -11.04 0.44
CA ARG A 494 33.55 -11.00 1.75
C ARG A 494 32.87 -11.84 2.83
N LYS A 495 31.59 -12.21 2.67
CA LYS A 495 30.88 -13.06 3.64
C LYS A 495 31.08 -14.56 3.37
N SER A 496 31.54 -14.93 2.18
CA SER A 496 31.80 -16.33 1.80
C SER A 496 33.24 -16.79 2.07
N GLN A 497 34.10 -15.87 2.50
CA GLN A 497 35.44 -16.13 3.01
C GLN A 497 35.39 -16.09 4.53
#